data_AF-A0A2W2C5D8-F1
#
_entry.id   AF-A0A2W2C5D8-F1
#
_cell.length_a   1.000
_cell.length_b   1.000
_cell.length_c   1.000
_cell.angle_alpha   90.00
_cell.angle_beta   90.00
_cell.angle_gamma   90.00
#
_symmetry.space_group_name_H-M   'P 1'
#
loop_
_entity.id
_entity.type
_entity.pdbx_description
1 polymer ?
#
loop_
_entity_poly.entity_id
_entity_poly.type
_entity_poly.pdbx_seq_one_letter_code
_entity_poly.pdbx_strand_id
1 'polypeptide(L)'
;MVPGPWFGIVVALLWLAVGVGTAAVFVTRGGHRSLLWYLVGGLLGPLFVPIALERGRARTRRVDVRGRPQAAAAPSGTGLKVLVGLDGSADSDRALRAVARALTGTASELVLVTVTSPDLVGADADREHDRARRMLDQLVSHLPDGLPPPTTEVVTGHPVDALLAVADDRDVDLLVVGRAGHGLGERLLGSVAEGLAERSTRAVLLGSLPGR
;
A
#
# COMPACT_ATOMS: atom_id res chain seq x y z
N MET A 1 -14.15 -27.86 48.03
CA MET A 1 -15.42 -27.56 47.34
C MET A 1 -15.22 -27.84 45.86
N VAL A 2 -15.87 -28.88 45.32
CA VAL A 2 -15.81 -29.18 43.89
C VAL A 2 -16.76 -28.21 43.19
N PRO A 3 -16.31 -27.45 42.17
CA PRO A 3 -17.19 -26.53 41.45
C PRO A 3 -18.37 -27.30 40.82
N GLY A 4 -19.58 -26.76 40.97
CA GLY A 4 -20.80 -27.36 40.41
C GLY A 4 -20.79 -27.37 38.87
N PRO A 5 -21.65 -28.18 38.22
CA PRO A 5 -21.65 -28.38 36.76
C PRO A 5 -21.85 -27.08 35.96
N TRP A 6 -22.48 -26.08 36.57
CA TRP A 6 -22.67 -24.73 36.01
C TRP A 6 -21.36 -23.95 35.81
N PHE A 7 -20.32 -24.25 36.58
CA PHE A 7 -19.03 -23.56 36.48
C PHE A 7 -18.37 -23.81 35.12
N GLY A 8 -18.42 -25.04 34.60
CA GLY A 8 -17.88 -25.36 33.28
C GLY A 8 -18.60 -24.62 32.14
N ILE A 9 -19.92 -24.45 32.27
CA ILE A 9 -20.75 -23.72 31.31
C ILE A 9 -20.37 -22.24 31.28
N VAL A 10 -20.22 -21.61 32.45
CA VAL A 10 -19.84 -20.20 32.56
C VAL A 10 -18.44 -19.96 31.97
N VAL A 11 -17.49 -20.85 32.24
CA VAL A 11 -16.12 -20.75 31.68
C VAL A 11 -16.14 -20.90 30.15
N ALA A 12 -16.91 -21.85 29.61
CA ALA A 12 -17.03 -22.05 28.17
C ALA A 12 -17.67 -20.85 27.47
N LEU A 13 -18.73 -20.26 28.05
CA LEU A 13 -19.39 -19.07 27.52
C LEU A 13 -18.46 -17.84 27.55
N LEU A 14 -17.70 -17.64 28.63
CA LEU A 14 -16.73 -16.55 28.73
C LEU A 14 -15.62 -16.72 27.69
N TRP A 15 -15.12 -17.95 27.50
CA TRP A 15 -14.08 -18.26 26.52
C TRP A 15 -14.54 -17.99 25.08
N LEU A 16 -15.78 -18.40 24.74
CA LEU A 16 -16.41 -18.12 23.45
C LEU A 16 -16.61 -16.61 23.24
N ALA A 17 -17.12 -15.90 24.25
CA ALA A 17 -17.37 -14.46 24.16
C ALA A 17 -16.08 -13.66 23.92
N VAL A 18 -14.98 -14.02 24.60
CA VAL A 18 -13.66 -13.40 24.38
C VAL A 18 -13.12 -13.72 22.99
N GLY A 19 -13.27 -14.97 22.53
CA GLY A 19 -12.86 -15.38 21.18
C GLY A 19 -13.62 -14.67 20.05
N VAL A 20 -14.94 -14.56 20.18
CA VAL A 20 -15.80 -13.87 19.20
C VAL A 20 -15.55 -12.37 19.23
N GLY A 21 -15.39 -11.77 20.42
CA GLY A 21 -15.11 -10.33 20.56
C GLY A 21 -13.78 -9.92 19.94
N THR A 22 -12.74 -10.74 20.11
CA THR A 22 -11.42 -10.49 19.49
C THR A 22 -11.45 -10.68 17.98
N ALA A 23 -12.18 -11.68 17.47
CA ALA A 23 -12.44 -11.82 16.03
C ALA A 23 -13.23 -10.65 15.44
N ALA A 24 -14.24 -10.13 16.14
CA ALA A 24 -15.01 -8.95 15.73
C ALA A 24 -14.11 -7.72 15.57
N VAL A 25 -13.26 -7.46 16.56
CA VAL A 25 -12.30 -6.35 16.53
C VAL A 25 -11.29 -6.53 15.39
N PHE A 26 -10.82 -7.77 15.15
CA PHE A 26 -9.90 -8.10 14.07
C PHE A 26 -10.53 -7.90 12.67
N VAL A 27 -11.75 -8.38 12.47
CA VAL A 27 -12.51 -8.26 11.21
C VAL A 27 -12.84 -6.80 10.90
N THR A 28 -13.27 -6.03 11.90
CA THR A 28 -13.64 -4.61 11.72
C THR A 28 -12.45 -3.70 11.48
N ARG A 29 -11.27 -4.01 12.06
CA ARG A 29 -10.04 -3.22 11.83
C ARG A 29 -9.19 -3.70 10.66
N GLY A 30 -9.26 -4.98 10.30
CA GLY A 30 -8.41 -5.60 9.27
C GLY A 30 -9.04 -5.67 7.88
N GLY A 31 -10.29 -5.25 7.68
CA GLY A 31 -10.94 -5.24 6.36
C GLY A 31 -11.32 -6.62 5.80
N HIS A 32 -11.14 -7.70 6.55
CA HIS A 32 -11.42 -9.07 6.10
C HIS A 32 -12.93 -9.37 6.20
N ARG A 33 -13.65 -9.47 5.08
CA ARG A 33 -15.11 -9.73 5.08
C ARG A 33 -15.52 -11.20 5.31
N SER A 34 -14.59 -12.11 5.61
CA SER A 34 -14.92 -13.53 5.73
C SER A 34 -15.44 -13.90 7.13
N LEU A 35 -16.68 -14.39 7.18
CA LEU A 35 -17.35 -14.89 8.39
C LEU A 35 -16.59 -16.06 9.07
N LEU A 36 -15.72 -16.75 8.32
CA LEU A 36 -14.93 -17.88 8.80
C LEU A 36 -13.99 -17.51 9.96
N TRP A 37 -13.53 -16.25 10.05
CA TRP A 37 -12.68 -15.81 11.15
C TRP A 37 -13.38 -15.76 12.51
N TYR A 38 -14.71 -15.59 12.54
CA TYR A 38 -15.48 -15.67 13.79
C TYR A 38 -15.53 -17.09 14.35
N LEU A 39 -15.57 -18.10 13.47
CA LEU A 39 -15.51 -19.51 13.87
C LEU A 39 -14.13 -19.86 14.43
N VAL A 40 -13.06 -19.39 13.78
CA VAL A 40 -11.68 -19.60 14.24
C VAL A 40 -11.43 -18.89 15.56
N GLY A 41 -11.87 -17.64 15.71
CA GLY A 41 -11.74 -16.88 16.95
C GLY A 41 -12.56 -17.48 18.10
N GLY A 42 -13.78 -17.91 17.84
CA GLY A 42 -14.61 -18.62 18.82
C GLY A 42 -14.01 -19.96 19.27
N LEU A 43 -13.31 -20.67 18.38
CA LEU A 43 -12.65 -21.96 18.66
C LEU A 43 -11.26 -21.83 19.30
N LEU A 44 -10.55 -20.71 19.14
CA LEU A 44 -9.28 -20.48 19.83
C LEU A 44 -9.45 -19.69 21.15
N GLY A 45 -10.54 -18.94 21.28
CA GLY A 45 -10.78 -18.10 22.45
C GLY A 45 -9.65 -17.08 22.67
N PRO A 46 -9.16 -16.91 23.93
CA PRO A 46 -8.08 -15.97 24.26
C PRO A 46 -6.75 -16.24 23.55
N LEU A 47 -6.50 -17.47 23.08
CA LEU A 47 -5.28 -17.82 22.33
C LEU A 47 -5.27 -17.19 20.92
N PHE A 48 -6.41 -16.69 20.45
CA PHE A 48 -6.49 -15.93 19.19
C PHE A 48 -5.87 -14.53 19.33
N VAL A 49 -5.81 -13.98 20.54
CA VAL A 49 -5.29 -12.63 20.83
C VAL A 49 -3.86 -12.41 20.33
N PRO A 50 -2.86 -13.26 20.67
CA PRO A 50 -1.51 -13.09 20.15
C PRO A 50 -1.45 -13.18 18.62
N ILE A 51 -2.21 -14.09 18.00
CA ILE A 51 -2.27 -14.24 16.53
C ILE A 51 -2.88 -12.99 15.86
N ALA A 52 -3.94 -12.43 16.45
CA ALA A 52 -4.57 -11.19 15.99
C ALA A 52 -3.64 -9.97 16.19
N LEU A 53 -2.90 -9.91 17.30
CA LEU A 53 -1.97 -8.82 17.63
C LEU A 53 -0.66 -8.90 16.82
N GLU A 54 -0.18 -10.10 16.50
CA GLU A 54 1.01 -10.32 15.68
C GLU A 54 0.72 -10.02 14.20
N ARG A 55 -0.50 -10.33 13.72
CA ARG A 55 -0.90 -9.98 12.35
C ARG A 55 -1.27 -8.51 12.16
N GLY A 56 -1.71 -7.81 13.20
CA GLY A 56 -1.89 -6.35 13.16
C GLY A 56 -0.60 -5.56 12.94
N ARG A 57 0.58 -6.20 13.10
CA ARG A 57 1.90 -5.59 12.86
C ARG A 57 2.69 -6.21 11.73
N ALA A 58 2.27 -7.36 11.20
CA ALA A 58 2.86 -7.93 10.00
C ALA A 58 2.39 -7.14 8.77
N ARG A 59 2.87 -5.90 8.63
CA ARG A 59 3.16 -5.30 7.34
C ARG A 59 4.14 -6.24 6.66
N THR A 60 3.67 -7.33 6.05
CA THR A 60 4.46 -8.07 5.06
C THR A 60 4.57 -7.18 3.83
N ARG A 61 5.34 -6.11 3.99
CA ARG A 61 5.76 -5.23 2.92
C ARG A 61 6.83 -6.01 2.17
N ARG A 62 6.39 -6.88 1.25
CA ARG A 62 7.31 -7.41 0.24
C ARG A 62 7.68 -6.21 -0.62
N VAL A 63 8.88 -5.67 -0.40
CA VAL A 63 9.44 -4.61 -1.23
C VAL A 63 10.42 -5.26 -2.17
N ASP A 64 10.14 -5.18 -3.46
CA ASP A 64 11.16 -5.41 -4.47
C ASP A 64 11.64 -4.05 -4.98
N VAL A 65 12.89 -3.70 -4.65
CA VAL A 65 13.54 -2.45 -5.06
C VAL A 65 14.49 -2.74 -6.22
N ARG A 66 14.29 -2.09 -7.36
CA ARG A 66 15.23 -2.14 -8.50
C ARG A 66 15.62 -0.73 -8.94
N GLY A 67 16.89 -0.58 -9.35
CA GLY A 67 17.39 0.69 -9.91
C GLY A 67 17.95 1.70 -8.92
N ARG A 68 18.55 1.26 -7.79
CA ARG A 68 19.33 2.18 -6.94
C ARG A 68 20.47 2.79 -7.78
N PRO A 69 20.57 4.12 -7.94
CA PRO A 69 21.84 4.75 -8.27
C PRO A 69 22.82 4.30 -7.20
N GLN A 70 23.87 3.57 -7.60
CA GLN A 70 24.91 3.07 -6.70
C GLN A 70 25.22 4.14 -5.66
N ALA A 71 25.27 3.73 -4.38
CA ALA A 71 25.60 4.60 -3.26
C ALA A 71 26.99 5.24 -3.45
N ALA A 72 27.06 6.27 -4.28
CA ALA A 72 28.16 7.16 -4.46
C ALA A 72 27.66 8.47 -3.87
N ALA A 73 28.07 8.73 -2.62
CA ALA A 73 27.92 9.97 -1.85
C ALA A 73 26.53 10.61 -1.91
N ALA A 74 25.84 10.68 -0.77
CA ALA A 74 24.59 11.43 -0.60
C ALA A 74 24.61 12.70 -1.47
N PRO A 75 23.82 12.76 -2.57
CA PRO A 75 23.72 13.99 -3.32
C PRO A 75 22.97 14.95 -2.42
N SER A 76 23.70 15.86 -1.79
CA SER A 76 23.18 17.14 -1.29
C SER A 76 22.74 17.98 -2.49
N GLY A 77 21.86 17.44 -3.32
CA GLY A 77 21.28 18.13 -4.45
C GLY A 77 20.09 18.94 -3.96
N THR A 78 20.02 20.20 -4.36
CA THR A 78 18.89 21.10 -4.12
C THR A 78 17.64 20.76 -4.95
N GLY A 79 17.54 19.52 -5.44
CA GLY A 79 16.45 19.07 -6.32
C GLY A 79 15.36 18.34 -5.54
N LEU A 80 14.20 18.19 -6.17
CA LEU A 80 13.05 17.51 -5.56
C LEU A 80 13.21 15.99 -5.64
N LYS A 81 12.97 15.29 -4.54
CA LYS A 81 12.74 13.84 -4.53
C LYS A 81 11.28 13.55 -4.74
N VAL A 82 10.97 12.82 -5.81
CA VAL A 82 9.60 12.66 -6.29
C VAL A 82 9.21 11.19 -6.29
N LEU A 83 8.10 10.88 -5.62
CA LEU A 83 7.47 9.57 -5.66
C LEU A 83 6.27 9.62 -6.60
N VAL A 84 6.16 8.66 -7.52
CA VAL A 84 5.00 8.49 -8.39
C VAL A 84 4.35 7.14 -8.13
N GLY A 85 3.11 7.16 -7.63
CA GLY A 85 2.27 5.99 -7.44
C GLY A 85 1.56 5.60 -8.74
N LEU A 86 1.71 4.34 -9.13
CA LEU A 86 1.25 3.79 -10.41
C LEU A 86 0.38 2.56 -10.16
N ASP A 87 -0.83 2.57 -10.71
CA ASP A 87 -1.80 1.47 -10.64
C ASP A 87 -2.05 0.81 -12.01
N GLY A 88 -1.37 1.27 -13.06
CA GLY A 88 -1.57 0.81 -14.44
C GLY A 88 -2.75 1.46 -15.15
N SER A 89 -3.44 2.41 -14.51
CA SER A 89 -4.48 3.19 -15.14
C SER A 89 -3.90 4.25 -16.07
N ALA A 90 -4.67 4.60 -17.11
CA ALA A 90 -4.33 5.69 -18.03
C ALA A 90 -4.13 7.04 -17.32
N ASP A 91 -4.76 7.23 -16.15
CA ASP A 91 -4.61 8.45 -15.38
C ASP A 91 -3.28 8.49 -14.62
N SER A 92 -2.86 7.37 -14.03
CA SER A 92 -1.54 7.24 -13.41
C SER A 92 -0.41 7.44 -14.44
N ASP A 93 -0.56 6.90 -15.65
CA ASP A 93 0.35 7.12 -16.78
C ASP A 93 0.43 8.60 -17.19
N ARG A 94 -0.72 9.29 -17.23
CA ARG A 94 -0.76 10.73 -17.51
C ARG A 94 -0.08 11.54 -16.41
N ALA A 95 -0.29 11.17 -15.15
CA ALA A 95 0.36 11.81 -14.01
C ALA A 95 1.89 11.67 -14.10
N LEU A 96 2.39 10.47 -14.40
CA LEU A 96 3.81 10.22 -14.63
C LEU A 96 4.36 11.09 -15.76
N ARG A 97 3.70 11.11 -16.92
CA ARG A 97 4.14 11.92 -18.07
C ARG A 97 4.11 13.43 -17.78
N ALA A 98 3.12 13.90 -17.03
CA ALA A 98 3.02 15.31 -16.66
C ALA A 98 4.18 15.73 -15.75
N VAL A 99 4.47 14.91 -14.74
CA VAL A 99 5.56 15.15 -13.79
C VAL A 99 6.92 15.01 -14.45
N ALA A 100 7.08 14.01 -15.33
CA ALA A 100 8.26 13.84 -16.16
C ALA A 100 8.61 15.14 -16.91
N ARG A 101 7.62 15.74 -17.59
CA ARG A 101 7.80 17.00 -18.33
C ARG A 101 8.03 18.21 -17.42
N ALA A 102 7.30 18.29 -16.30
CA ALA A 102 7.34 19.46 -15.42
C ALA A 102 8.63 19.53 -14.59
N LEU A 103 9.19 18.38 -14.22
CA LEU A 103 10.32 18.29 -13.30
C LEU A 103 11.64 17.88 -13.98
N THR A 104 11.68 17.87 -15.31
CA THR A 104 12.93 17.67 -16.06
C THR A 104 13.94 18.75 -15.62
N GLY A 105 15.13 18.32 -15.16
CA GLY A 105 16.17 19.23 -14.65
C GLY A 105 15.95 19.80 -13.24
N THR A 106 14.83 19.49 -12.57
CA THR A 106 14.56 19.91 -11.18
C THR A 106 14.51 18.72 -10.20
N ALA A 107 14.07 17.54 -10.67
CA ALA A 107 14.06 16.34 -9.84
C ALA A 107 15.47 15.78 -9.65
N SER A 108 15.87 15.54 -8.40
CA SER A 108 17.13 14.86 -8.05
C SER A 108 16.96 13.35 -7.92
N GLU A 109 15.76 12.89 -7.53
CA GLU A 109 15.42 11.47 -7.40
C GLU A 109 13.99 11.23 -7.89
N LEU A 110 13.80 10.13 -8.61
CA LEU A 110 12.51 9.68 -9.08
C LEU A 110 12.28 8.24 -8.58
N VAL A 111 11.21 8.05 -7.81
CA VAL A 111 10.81 6.74 -7.28
C VAL A 111 9.46 6.37 -7.87
N LEU A 112 9.40 5.29 -8.63
CA LEU A 112 8.17 4.76 -9.21
C LEU A 112 7.67 3.60 -8.35
N VAL A 113 6.46 3.73 -7.82
CA VAL A 113 5.92 2.77 -6.86
C VAL A 113 4.62 2.20 -7.39
N THR A 114 4.49 0.89 -7.32
CA THR A 114 3.20 0.22 -7.53
C THR A 114 2.86 -0.64 -6.32
N VAL A 115 1.56 -0.70 -5.99
CA VAL A 115 1.08 -1.41 -4.81
C VAL A 115 0.22 -2.58 -5.23
N THR A 116 0.60 -3.77 -4.76
CA THR A 116 -0.10 -5.04 -4.97
C THR A 116 -0.98 -5.37 -3.76
N SER A 117 -2.10 -6.03 -4.01
CA SER A 117 -3.06 -6.38 -2.96
C SER A 117 -2.46 -7.38 -1.95
N PRO A 118 -2.64 -7.16 -0.63
CA PRO A 118 -2.23 -8.11 0.39
C PRO A 118 -3.17 -9.33 0.48
N ASP A 119 -4.32 -9.30 -0.20
CA ASP A 119 -5.33 -10.37 -0.16
C ASP A 119 -4.95 -11.57 -1.04
N LEU A 120 -3.99 -11.39 -1.95
CA LEU A 120 -3.48 -12.46 -2.80
C LEU A 120 -2.41 -13.27 -2.07
N VAL A 121 -2.40 -14.58 -2.28
CA VAL A 121 -1.44 -15.50 -1.66
C VAL A 121 -0.88 -16.50 -2.67
N GLY A 122 0.31 -17.04 -2.37
CA GLY A 122 0.97 -18.06 -3.19
C GLY A 122 1.19 -17.62 -4.64
N ALA A 123 0.88 -18.51 -5.58
CA ALA A 123 1.13 -18.28 -7.00
C ALA A 123 0.40 -17.05 -7.57
N ASP A 124 -0.76 -16.68 -7.04
CA ASP A 124 -1.48 -15.49 -7.51
C ASP A 124 -0.81 -14.19 -7.06
N ALA A 125 -0.27 -14.16 -5.84
CA ALA A 125 0.54 -13.05 -5.36
C ALA A 125 1.81 -12.89 -6.19
N ASP A 126 2.50 -14.00 -6.51
CA ASP A 126 3.70 -13.98 -7.33
C ASP A 126 3.41 -13.49 -8.76
N ARG A 127 2.34 -13.98 -9.39
CA ARG A 127 1.91 -13.52 -10.73
C ARG A 127 1.60 -12.04 -10.74
N GLU A 128 0.89 -11.55 -9.73
CA GLU A 128 0.52 -10.14 -9.65
C GLU A 128 1.75 -9.25 -9.45
N HIS A 129 2.62 -9.66 -8.55
CA HIS A 129 3.88 -8.98 -8.31
C HIS A 129 4.75 -8.96 -9.58
N ASP A 130 4.81 -10.04 -10.35
CA ASP A 130 5.51 -10.10 -11.64
C ASP A 130 4.86 -9.25 -12.74
N ARG A 131 3.52 -9.12 -12.75
CA ARG A 131 2.84 -8.17 -13.65
C ARG A 131 3.19 -6.74 -13.29
N ALA A 132 3.13 -6.40 -12.01
CA ALA A 132 3.45 -5.08 -11.50
C ALA A 132 4.91 -4.69 -11.82
N ARG A 133 5.86 -5.64 -11.67
CA ARG A 133 7.25 -5.49 -12.11
C ARG A 133 7.36 -5.17 -13.60
N ARG A 134 6.77 -6.01 -14.46
CA ARG A 134 6.82 -5.81 -15.92
C ARG A 134 6.22 -4.48 -16.35
N MET A 135 5.15 -4.05 -15.68
CA MET A 135 4.54 -2.74 -15.91
C MET A 135 5.53 -1.61 -15.60
N LEU A 136 6.21 -1.65 -14.44
CA LEU A 136 7.21 -0.65 -14.09
C LEU A 136 8.39 -0.67 -15.08
N ASP A 137 8.90 -1.84 -15.45
CA ASP A 137 10.00 -1.98 -16.42
C ASP A 137 9.62 -1.36 -17.78
N GLN A 138 8.39 -1.59 -18.24
CA GLN A 138 7.86 -0.97 -19.45
C GLN A 138 7.75 0.55 -19.30
N LEU A 139 7.27 1.07 -18.17
CA LEU A 139 7.15 2.51 -17.98
C LEU A 139 8.54 3.18 -17.98
N VAL A 140 9.53 2.57 -17.33
CA VAL A 140 10.92 3.05 -17.32
C VAL A 140 11.50 3.12 -18.73
N SER A 141 11.23 2.13 -19.59
CA SER A 141 11.76 2.13 -20.96
C SER A 141 11.17 3.22 -21.87
N HIS A 142 10.05 3.85 -21.47
CA HIS A 142 9.37 4.91 -22.22
C HIS A 142 9.51 6.29 -21.55
N LEU A 143 10.28 6.41 -20.47
CA LEU A 143 10.53 7.70 -19.86
C LEU A 143 11.39 8.58 -20.78
N PRO A 144 11.12 9.89 -20.83
CA PRO A 144 11.93 10.81 -21.61
C PRO A 144 13.33 10.97 -21.00
N ASP A 145 14.31 11.22 -21.86
CA ASP A 145 15.66 11.60 -21.45
C ASP A 145 15.65 12.91 -20.63
N GLY A 146 16.56 13.05 -19.67
CA GLY A 146 16.70 14.25 -18.83
C GLY A 146 16.06 14.15 -17.44
N LEU A 147 15.45 13.02 -17.11
CA LEU A 147 15.08 12.66 -15.75
C LEU A 147 16.20 11.87 -15.06
N PRO A 148 16.29 11.93 -13.72
CA PRO A 148 17.16 11.02 -12.98
C PRO A 148 16.71 9.57 -13.23
N PRO A 149 17.65 8.60 -13.27
CA PRO A 149 17.32 7.19 -13.40
C PRO A 149 16.31 6.79 -12.31
N PRO A 150 15.13 6.28 -12.67
CA PRO A 150 14.10 5.97 -11.70
C PRO A 150 14.48 4.74 -10.87
N THR A 151 14.22 4.81 -9.58
CA THR A 151 14.15 3.61 -8.74
C THR A 151 12.72 3.06 -8.77
N THR A 152 12.55 1.79 -9.07
CA THR A 152 11.25 1.12 -9.09
C THR A 152 11.05 0.32 -7.80
N GLU A 153 9.86 0.44 -7.19
CA GLU A 153 9.45 -0.36 -6.04
C GLU A 153 8.09 -1.03 -6.28
N VAL A 154 8.03 -2.35 -6.11
CA VAL A 154 6.77 -3.07 -5.99
C VAL A 154 6.54 -3.38 -4.53
N VAL A 155 5.43 -2.88 -3.98
CA VAL A 155 5.08 -3.00 -2.57
C VAL A 155 3.80 -3.80 -2.43
N THR A 156 3.69 -4.65 -1.41
CA THR A 156 2.43 -5.32 -1.05
C THR A 156 1.79 -4.65 0.17
N GLY A 157 0.51 -4.29 0.08
CA GLY A 157 -0.23 -3.66 1.17
C GLY A 157 -1.42 -2.82 0.71
N HIS A 158 -2.01 -2.05 1.63
CA HIS A 158 -3.04 -1.07 1.27
C HIS A 158 -2.42 0.15 0.57
N PRO A 159 -2.95 0.61 -0.58
CA PRO A 159 -2.29 1.62 -1.40
C PRO A 159 -1.88 2.90 -0.66
N VAL A 160 -2.78 3.50 0.13
CA VAL A 160 -2.49 4.74 0.87
C VAL A 160 -1.37 4.51 1.89
N ASP A 161 -1.48 3.47 2.72
CA ASP A 161 -0.48 3.18 3.75
C ASP A 161 0.88 2.81 3.17
N ALA A 162 0.88 2.05 2.07
CA ALA A 162 2.09 1.62 1.38
C ALA A 162 2.80 2.82 0.75
N LEU A 163 2.08 3.69 0.04
CA LEU A 163 2.66 4.88 -0.59
C LEU A 163 3.19 5.87 0.44
N LEU A 164 2.47 6.10 1.55
CA LEU A 164 2.95 6.94 2.65
C LEU A 164 4.20 6.34 3.31
N ALA A 165 4.23 5.02 3.54
CA ALA A 165 5.39 4.36 4.12
C ALA A 165 6.63 4.46 3.20
N VAL A 166 6.46 4.36 1.88
CA VAL A 166 7.58 4.56 0.94
C VAL A 166 8.01 6.04 0.94
N ALA A 167 7.04 6.96 0.97
CA ALA A 167 7.33 8.40 1.01
C ALA A 167 8.14 8.79 2.25
N ASP A 168 7.80 8.24 3.42
CA ASP A 168 8.53 8.46 4.66
C ASP A 168 9.92 7.81 4.63
N ASP A 169 10.02 6.54 4.19
CA ASP A 169 11.28 5.81 4.15
C ASP A 169 12.31 6.42 3.18
N ARG A 170 11.83 6.97 2.07
CA ARG A 170 12.66 7.64 1.04
C ARG A 170 12.83 9.13 1.30
N ASP A 171 12.13 9.66 2.30
CA ASP A 171 12.08 11.07 2.64
C ASP A 171 11.82 11.95 1.42
N VAL A 172 10.70 11.69 0.72
CA VAL A 172 10.35 12.38 -0.53
C VAL A 172 9.69 13.73 -0.28
N ASP A 173 9.92 14.67 -1.18
CA ASP A 173 9.36 16.02 -1.10
C ASP A 173 7.95 16.10 -1.72
N LEU A 174 7.71 15.28 -2.76
CA LEU A 174 6.50 15.30 -3.56
C LEU A 174 6.00 13.89 -3.83
N LEU A 175 4.72 13.65 -3.52
CA LEU A 175 4.01 12.42 -3.85
C LEU A 175 3.01 12.69 -4.98
N VAL A 176 3.07 11.88 -6.03
CA VAL A 176 2.28 12.05 -7.26
C VAL A 176 1.44 10.81 -7.47
N VAL A 177 0.14 10.99 -7.70
CA VAL A 177 -0.77 9.90 -8.11
C VAL A 177 -1.75 10.40 -9.17
N GLY A 178 -2.36 9.46 -9.91
CA GLY A 178 -3.54 9.77 -10.72
C GLY A 178 -4.70 10.25 -9.85
N ARG A 179 -5.56 11.09 -10.42
CA ARG A 179 -6.81 11.55 -9.78
C ARG A 179 -7.84 10.42 -9.68
N ALA A 180 -7.92 9.54 -10.67
CA ALA A 180 -8.84 8.42 -10.72
C ALA A 180 -8.13 7.13 -11.14
N GLY A 181 -8.42 6.02 -10.45
CA GLY A 181 -7.89 4.70 -10.79
C GLY A 181 -8.83 3.90 -11.71
N HIS A 182 -8.68 2.58 -11.71
CA HIS A 182 -9.60 1.69 -12.44
C HIS A 182 -11.03 1.73 -11.86
N GLY A 183 -11.98 2.28 -12.62
CA GLY A 183 -13.42 2.04 -12.42
C GLY A 183 -14.27 3.21 -11.91
N LEU A 184 -13.72 4.40 -11.63
CA LEU A 184 -14.52 5.57 -11.25
C LEU A 184 -14.38 6.68 -12.28
N GLY A 185 -15.52 7.25 -12.69
CA GLY A 185 -15.61 8.24 -13.77
C GLY A 185 -14.80 9.51 -13.53
N GLU A 186 -14.53 10.25 -14.61
CA GLU A 186 -13.59 11.39 -14.71
C GLU A 186 -13.88 12.60 -13.79
N ARG A 187 -14.92 12.55 -12.96
CA ARG A 187 -15.39 13.66 -12.13
C ARG A 187 -15.16 13.48 -10.63
N LEU A 188 -14.74 12.30 -10.17
CA LEU A 188 -14.51 12.02 -8.75
C LEU A 188 -13.04 11.69 -8.46
N LEU A 189 -12.58 12.07 -7.28
CA LEU A 189 -11.29 11.65 -6.73
C LEU A 189 -11.36 10.15 -6.40
N GLY A 190 -10.35 9.38 -6.80
CA GLY A 190 -10.19 8.01 -6.36
C GLY A 190 -9.90 7.95 -4.86
N SER A 191 -10.31 6.87 -4.20
CA SER A 191 -10.12 6.68 -2.76
C SER A 191 -8.65 6.79 -2.32
N VAL A 192 -7.72 6.40 -3.19
CA VAL A 192 -6.27 6.54 -2.93
C VAL A 192 -5.84 8.01 -2.96
N ALA A 193 -6.29 8.78 -3.98
CA ALA A 193 -5.99 10.20 -4.09
C ALA A 193 -6.56 11.00 -2.90
N GLU A 194 -7.81 10.71 -2.52
CA GLU A 194 -8.46 11.31 -1.35
C GLU A 194 -7.72 10.96 -0.05
N GLY A 195 -7.47 9.67 0.19
CA GLY A 195 -6.78 9.22 1.40
C GLY A 195 -5.34 9.76 1.52
N LEU A 196 -4.65 9.97 0.41
CA LEU A 196 -3.33 10.61 0.40
C LEU A 196 -3.43 12.12 0.69
N ALA A 197 -4.40 12.82 0.09
CA ALA A 197 -4.59 14.24 0.35
C ALA A 197 -4.95 14.53 1.81
N GLU A 198 -5.70 13.63 2.46
CA GLU A 198 -6.08 13.76 3.87
C GLU A 198 -4.93 13.43 4.84
N ARG A 199 -4.10 12.42 4.52
CA ARG A 199 -3.17 11.82 5.48
C ARG A 199 -1.69 12.11 5.23
N SER A 200 -1.33 12.58 4.04
CA SER A 200 0.06 12.86 3.70
C SER A 200 0.58 14.07 4.46
N THR A 201 1.78 13.94 5.02
CA THR A 201 2.57 15.06 5.56
C THR A 201 3.43 15.74 4.49
N ARG A 202 3.54 15.13 3.30
CA ARG A 202 4.27 15.64 2.13
C ARG A 202 3.32 16.27 1.12
N ALA A 203 3.84 17.11 0.23
CA ALA A 203 3.05 17.67 -0.86
C ALA A 203 2.48 16.54 -1.74
N VAL A 204 1.18 16.59 -2.04
CA VAL A 204 0.51 15.62 -2.92
C VAL A 204 0.07 16.33 -4.19
N LEU A 205 0.54 15.83 -5.34
CA LEU A 205 0.08 16.25 -6.65
C LEU A 205 -0.84 15.19 -7.24
N LEU A 206 -2.08 15.61 -7.52
CA LEU A 206 -3.06 14.77 -8.16
C LEU A 206 -3.07 15.07 -9.66
N GLY A 207 -2.53 14.13 -10.43
CA GLY A 207 -2.45 14.25 -11.87
C GLY A 207 -3.79 13.92 -12.52
N SER A 208 -4.45 14.93 -13.08
CA SER A 208 -5.43 14.72 -14.14
C SER A 208 -5.33 15.88 -15.12
N LEU A 209 -4.96 15.57 -16.36
CA LEU A 209 -5.08 16.52 -17.45
C LEU A 209 -6.28 16.09 -18.30
N PRO A 210 -7.21 17.01 -18.64
CA PRO A 210 -8.23 16.71 -19.62
C PRO A 210 -7.52 16.27 -20.91
N GLY A 211 -7.94 15.12 -21.45
CA GLY A 211 -7.68 14.83 -22.85
C GLY A 211 -8.26 15.99 -23.65
N ARG A 212 -7.42 16.69 -24.41
CA ARG A 212 -7.92 17.51 -25.51
C ARG A 212 -8.29 16.59 -26.65
#